data_AF-A0A7N0U6L2-F1
#
_entry.id   AF-A0A7N0U6L2-F1
#
_cell.length_a   1.000
_cell.length_b   1.000
_cell.length_c   1.000
_cell.angle_alpha   90.00
_cell.angle_beta   90.00
_cell.angle_gamma   90.00
#
_symmetry.space_group_name_H-M   'P 1'
#
loop_
_entity.id
_entity.type
_entity.pdbx_description
1 polymer ?
#
loop_
_entity_poly.entity_id
_entity_poly.type
_entity_poly.pdbx_seq_one_letter_code
_entity_poly.pdbx_strand_id
1 'polypeptide(L)'
;MIGWNEIYKVVVAMAPLYVALALGYGSIRWWKIFSKDQCDAVNRLVCYFTLPLFTFDFTAHIDPFHMNYLFIGGDAVSRLIVVVVLVFWAKLSNKGSYEWSITSCSLSTMTNSLIIGVPLLEAMYGKIGVDLVVQSSVLQSILWFTILLFVLEVRRSGGSAEVVDSHTLPEDRTLEDLEANEVSASSRLPFWSLMKKVWIKLAKNPNSYACTLGVAWAFVAARWQLEMPSIMEKSVLIMSKAGTGTAMFSMGMFMAQQEKLIACGTRLTLLGMVLRFIAGPTAMAIGAISVGLRGDVLRIAIIQAALPQAIASFIFAKEYGFHAEVLSTAVIFGMMVSLPVLIAYYAVLELL
;
A
#
# COMPACT_ATOMS: atom_id res chain seq x y z
N MET A 1 24.41 -18.03 -10.77
CA MET A 1 25.00 -17.16 -9.72
C MET A 1 24.94 -15.75 -10.24
N ILE A 2 24.22 -14.88 -9.53
CA ILE A 2 24.09 -13.46 -9.88
C ILE A 2 25.49 -12.85 -9.96
N GLY A 3 25.84 -12.30 -11.13
CA GLY A 3 27.07 -11.54 -11.29
C GLY A 3 26.98 -10.18 -10.59
N TRP A 4 28.11 -9.65 -10.16
CA TRP A 4 28.20 -8.28 -9.61
C TRP A 4 27.59 -7.22 -10.53
N ASN A 5 27.59 -7.46 -11.85
CA ASN A 5 26.94 -6.60 -12.83
C ASN A 5 25.42 -6.52 -12.67
N GLU A 6 24.76 -7.62 -12.33
CA GLU A 6 23.30 -7.63 -12.14
C GLU A 6 22.91 -6.91 -10.84
N ILE A 7 23.68 -7.11 -9.76
CA ILE A 7 23.50 -6.35 -8.51
C ILE A 7 23.73 -4.85 -8.78
N TYR A 8 24.74 -4.51 -9.58
CA TYR A 8 25.02 -3.13 -9.95
C TYR A 8 23.85 -2.50 -10.71
N LYS A 9 23.22 -3.19 -11.68
CA LYS A 9 22.03 -2.70 -12.37
C LYS A 9 20.88 -2.39 -11.40
N VAL A 10 20.64 -3.27 -10.44
CA VAL A 10 19.62 -3.07 -9.39
C VAL A 10 19.94 -1.83 -8.55
N VAL A 11 21.19 -1.69 -8.10
CA VAL A 11 21.62 -0.51 -7.33
C VAL A 11 21.49 0.77 -8.15
N VAL A 12 21.85 0.75 -9.44
CA VAL A 12 21.70 1.90 -10.35
C VAL A 12 20.25 2.30 -10.54
N ALA A 13 19.32 1.34 -10.67
CA ALA A 13 17.90 1.63 -10.79
C ALA A 13 17.29 2.19 -9.49
N MET A 14 17.77 1.72 -8.33
CA MET A 14 17.21 2.07 -7.03
C MET A 14 17.84 3.33 -6.42
N ALA A 15 19.13 3.60 -6.65
CA ALA A 15 19.83 4.72 -6.03
C ALA A 15 19.15 6.09 -6.26
N PRO A 16 18.65 6.45 -7.47
CA PRO A 16 17.95 7.70 -7.68
C PRO A 16 16.71 7.88 -6.78
N LEU A 17 15.99 6.79 -6.50
CA LEU A 17 14.82 6.79 -5.63
C LEU A 17 15.22 7.14 -4.19
N TYR A 18 16.27 6.50 -3.68
CA TYR A 18 16.78 6.77 -2.34
C TYR A 18 17.43 8.15 -2.23
N VAL A 19 18.03 8.68 -3.30
CA VAL A 19 18.48 10.07 -3.36
C VAL A 19 17.31 11.02 -3.21
N ALA A 20 16.21 10.82 -3.96
CA ALA A 20 15.00 11.63 -3.82
C ALA A 20 14.42 11.57 -2.39
N LEU A 21 14.39 10.38 -1.79
CA LEU A 21 13.98 10.19 -0.40
C LEU A 21 14.89 10.95 0.58
N ALA A 22 16.21 10.86 0.40
CA ALA A 22 17.18 11.57 1.24
C ALA A 22 17.05 13.10 1.11
N LEU A 23 16.82 13.61 -0.11
CA LEU A 23 16.53 15.03 -0.34
C LEU A 23 15.25 15.47 0.37
N GLY A 24 14.18 14.68 0.28
CA GLY A 24 12.94 14.93 1.00
C GLY A 24 13.14 14.99 2.51
N TYR A 25 13.88 14.02 3.07
CA TYR A 25 14.20 13.98 4.49
C TYR A 25 15.06 15.19 4.93
N GLY A 26 16.13 15.46 4.18
CA GLY A 26 17.06 16.56 4.45
C GLY A 26 16.40 17.94 4.35
N SER A 27 15.42 18.11 3.46
CA SER A 27 14.67 19.36 3.27
C SER A 27 13.96 19.84 4.54
N ILE A 28 13.54 18.93 5.40
CA ILE A 28 12.89 19.26 6.68
C ILE A 28 13.92 19.23 7.81
N ARG A 29 14.71 18.14 7.91
CA ARG A 29 15.53 17.89 9.11
C ARG A 29 16.81 18.71 9.15
N TRP A 30 17.45 18.92 8.00
CA TRP A 30 18.76 19.56 7.90
C TRP A 30 18.68 20.99 7.37
N TRP A 31 17.96 21.17 6.25
CA TRP A 31 17.87 22.46 5.58
C TRP A 31 16.70 23.32 6.05
N LYS A 32 15.70 22.73 6.72
CA LYS A 32 14.50 23.42 7.23
C LYS A 32 13.81 24.30 6.18
N ILE A 33 13.80 23.84 4.92
CA ILE A 33 13.20 24.54 3.77
C ILE A 33 11.68 24.54 3.87
N PHE A 34 11.10 23.43 4.33
CA PHE A 34 9.65 23.25 4.40
C PHE A 34 9.12 23.28 5.84
N SER A 35 8.02 24.00 6.05
CA SER A 35 7.17 23.90 7.24
C SER A 35 6.22 22.69 7.15
N LYS A 36 5.57 22.30 8.25
CA LYS A 36 4.58 21.20 8.27
C LYS A 36 3.45 21.45 7.27
N ASP A 37 2.90 22.67 7.23
CA ASP A 37 1.81 23.02 6.31
C ASP A 37 2.25 22.96 4.84
N GLN A 38 3.48 23.36 4.54
CA GLN A 38 4.03 23.27 3.19
C GLN A 38 4.24 21.81 2.76
N CYS A 39 4.67 20.94 3.68
CA CYS A 39 4.78 19.51 3.40
C CYS A 39 3.40 18.89 3.09
N ASP A 40 2.36 19.31 3.82
CA ASP A 40 0.99 18.86 3.53
C ASP A 40 0.52 19.34 2.16
N ALA A 41 0.87 20.56 1.75
CA ALA A 41 0.60 21.06 0.41
C ALA A 41 1.33 20.23 -0.68
N VAL A 42 2.61 19.91 -0.48
CA VAL A 42 3.36 19.04 -1.41
C VAL A 42 2.77 17.63 -1.44
N ASN A 43 2.40 17.06 -0.28
CA ASN A 43 1.75 15.75 -0.22
C ASN A 43 0.41 15.75 -0.96
N ARG A 44 -0.38 16.83 -0.88
CA ARG A 44 -1.61 16.99 -1.68
C ARG A 44 -1.30 17.05 -3.17
N LEU A 45 -0.30 17.82 -3.59
CA LEU A 45 0.14 17.84 -5.00
C LEU A 45 0.47 16.42 -5.47
N VAL A 46 1.22 15.67 -4.66
CA VAL A 46 1.64 14.31 -4.99
C VAL A 46 0.44 13.36 -5.09
N CYS A 47 -0.43 13.38 -4.08
CA CYS A 47 -1.58 12.48 -3.99
C CYS A 47 -2.71 12.78 -4.97
N TYR A 48 -2.92 14.05 -5.35
CA TYR A 48 -4.03 14.43 -6.24
C TYR A 48 -3.64 14.50 -7.72
N PHE A 49 -2.36 14.72 -8.03
CA PHE A 49 -1.91 14.91 -9.42
C PHE A 49 -0.87 13.88 -9.84
N THR A 50 0.32 13.87 -9.22
CA THR A 50 1.43 13.05 -9.74
C THR A 50 1.19 11.55 -9.58
N LEU A 51 0.73 11.09 -8.42
CA LEU A 51 0.49 9.66 -8.16
C LEU A 51 -0.69 9.10 -8.95
N PRO A 52 -1.85 9.79 -9.03
CA PRO A 52 -2.96 9.33 -9.86
C PRO A 52 -2.56 9.21 -11.32
N LEU A 53 -1.88 10.21 -11.89
CA LEU A 53 -1.46 10.16 -13.30
C LEU A 53 -0.37 9.11 -13.53
N PHE A 54 0.52 8.90 -12.56
CA PHE A 54 1.49 7.81 -12.57
C PHE A 54 0.82 6.44 -12.57
N THR A 55 -0.15 6.21 -11.68
CA THR A 55 -0.92 4.96 -11.66
C THR A 55 -1.72 4.78 -12.94
N PHE A 56 -2.38 5.84 -13.44
CA PHE A 56 -3.11 5.80 -14.70
C PHE A 56 -2.20 5.40 -15.86
N ASP A 57 -1.02 6.00 -15.97
CA ASP A 57 -0.03 5.69 -17.01
C ASP A 57 0.34 4.21 -17.04
N PHE A 58 0.69 3.61 -15.88
CA PHE A 58 0.98 2.17 -15.83
C PHE A 58 -0.23 1.30 -16.14
N THR A 59 -1.40 1.67 -15.63
CA THR A 59 -2.63 0.87 -15.75
C THR A 59 -3.27 0.92 -17.13
N ALA A 60 -3.12 2.04 -17.85
CA ALA A 60 -3.64 2.26 -19.19
C ALA A 60 -2.91 1.43 -20.26
N HIS A 61 -1.66 1.04 -20.01
CA HIS A 61 -0.83 0.26 -20.94
C HIS A 61 -0.87 -1.26 -20.69
N ILE A 62 -1.67 -1.72 -19.73
CA ILE A 62 -1.88 -3.16 -19.50
C ILE A 62 -2.74 -3.72 -20.63
N ASP A 63 -2.48 -4.97 -21.05
CA ASP A 63 -3.45 -5.76 -21.79
C ASP A 63 -4.27 -6.64 -20.82
N PRO A 64 -5.55 -6.30 -20.55
CA PRO A 64 -6.37 -7.05 -19.59
C PRO A 64 -6.66 -8.49 -20.04
N PHE A 65 -6.56 -8.78 -21.34
CA PHE A 65 -6.86 -10.10 -21.90
C PHE A 65 -5.67 -11.06 -21.87
N HIS A 66 -4.45 -10.54 -21.78
CA HIS A 66 -3.22 -11.32 -21.67
C HIS A 66 -2.59 -11.24 -20.27
N MET A 67 -3.40 -11.09 -19.22
CA MET A 67 -2.92 -11.13 -17.85
C MET A 67 -2.51 -12.55 -17.44
N ASN A 68 -1.51 -12.67 -16.55
CA ASN A 68 -1.07 -13.96 -16.06
C ASN A 68 -2.02 -14.45 -14.96
N TYR A 69 -3.03 -15.25 -15.34
CA TYR A 69 -4.04 -15.74 -14.41
C TYR A 69 -3.47 -16.61 -13.28
N LEU A 70 -2.38 -17.35 -13.54
CA LEU A 70 -1.72 -18.13 -12.50
C LEU A 70 -1.08 -17.22 -11.45
N PHE A 71 -0.42 -16.15 -11.89
CA PHE A 71 0.12 -15.12 -11.00
C PHE A 71 -0.97 -14.44 -10.16
N ILE A 72 -2.08 -14.06 -10.80
CA ILE A 72 -3.26 -13.49 -10.12
C ILE A 72 -3.84 -14.47 -9.09
N GLY A 73 -3.99 -15.74 -9.48
CA GLY A 73 -4.46 -16.80 -8.60
C GLY A 73 -3.53 -17.00 -7.40
N GLY A 74 -2.22 -17.04 -7.63
CA GLY A 74 -1.21 -17.18 -6.57
C GLY A 74 -1.23 -16.02 -5.58
N ASP A 75 -1.38 -14.78 -6.08
CA ASP A 75 -1.56 -13.57 -5.27
C ASP A 75 -2.86 -13.62 -4.44
N ALA A 76 -3.96 -14.08 -5.03
CA ALA A 76 -5.23 -14.23 -4.31
C ALA A 76 -5.15 -15.31 -3.22
N VAL A 77 -4.53 -16.46 -3.52
CA VAL A 77 -4.33 -17.55 -2.56
C VAL A 77 -3.40 -17.12 -1.42
N SER A 78 -2.32 -16.41 -1.70
CA SER A 78 -1.40 -15.94 -0.65
C SER A 78 -2.09 -15.00 0.34
N ARG A 79 -2.92 -14.08 -0.16
CA ARG A 79 -3.73 -13.17 0.66
C ARG A 79 -4.80 -13.92 1.46
N LEU A 80 -5.42 -14.95 0.88
CA LEU A 80 -6.35 -15.81 1.60
C LEU A 80 -5.67 -16.59 2.73
N ILE A 81 -4.47 -17.13 2.49
CA ILE A 81 -3.66 -17.81 3.51
C ILE A 81 -3.40 -16.88 4.69
N VAL A 82 -2.94 -15.64 4.42
CA VAL A 82 -2.71 -14.63 5.46
C VAL A 82 -3.98 -14.39 6.28
N VAL A 83 -5.12 -14.18 5.62
CA VAL A 83 -6.40 -13.93 6.30
C VAL A 83 -6.80 -15.13 7.17
N VAL A 84 -6.72 -16.36 6.66
CA VAL A 84 -7.07 -17.57 7.41
C VAL A 84 -6.18 -17.75 8.64
N VAL A 85 -4.87 -17.58 8.48
CA VAL A 85 -3.90 -17.67 9.59
C VAL A 85 -4.21 -16.62 10.66
N LEU A 86 -4.53 -15.39 10.26
CA LEU A 86 -4.84 -14.31 11.21
C LEU A 86 -6.19 -14.50 11.90
N VAL A 87 -7.20 -15.06 11.22
CA VAL A 87 -8.48 -15.42 11.84
C VAL A 87 -8.28 -16.53 12.87
N PHE A 88 -7.48 -17.55 12.55
CA PHE A 88 -7.18 -18.64 13.47
C PHE A 88 -6.38 -18.13 14.68
N TRP A 89 -5.39 -17.28 14.44
CA TRP A 89 -4.62 -16.63 15.49
C TRP A 89 -5.49 -15.76 16.42
N ALA A 90 -6.41 -14.98 15.85
CA ALA A 90 -7.35 -14.17 16.63
C ALA A 90 -8.32 -15.02 17.47
N LYS A 91 -8.69 -16.22 17.01
CA LYS A 91 -9.58 -17.13 17.76
C LYS A 91 -8.87 -17.91 18.87
N LEU A 92 -7.59 -18.23 18.69
CA LEU A 92 -6.85 -19.12 19.60
C LEU A 92 -5.94 -18.40 20.58
N SER A 93 -5.54 -17.17 20.28
CA SER A 93 -4.60 -16.42 21.10
C SER A 93 -5.33 -15.42 21.99
N ASN A 94 -5.08 -15.46 23.30
CA ASN A 94 -5.50 -14.41 24.23
C ASN A 94 -4.91 -13.02 23.91
N LYS A 95 -3.93 -12.95 23.00
CA LYS A 95 -3.30 -11.69 22.53
C LYS A 95 -3.82 -11.24 21.16
N GLY A 96 -4.66 -12.04 20.50
CA GLY A 96 -5.18 -11.75 19.16
C GLY A 96 -6.36 -10.80 19.23
N SER A 97 -6.13 -9.50 19.05
CA SER A 97 -7.21 -8.52 18.85
C SER A 97 -7.51 -8.36 17.36
N TYR A 98 -8.77 -8.05 17.05
CA TYR A 98 -9.22 -7.70 15.69
C TYR A 98 -8.34 -6.60 15.06
N GLU A 99 -7.91 -5.61 15.85
CA GLU A 99 -7.03 -4.54 15.39
C GLU A 99 -5.63 -5.05 15.03
N TRP A 100 -5.09 -5.98 15.80
CA TRP A 100 -3.82 -6.62 15.53
C TRP A 100 -3.88 -7.52 14.29
N SER A 101 -5.03 -8.14 14.01
CA SER A 101 -5.25 -8.88 12.76
C SER A 101 -5.27 -7.94 11.55
N ILE A 102 -5.93 -6.79 11.62
CA ILE A 102 -5.91 -5.80 10.53
C ILE A 102 -4.50 -5.27 10.32
N THR A 103 -3.80 -4.89 11.38
CA THR A 103 -2.42 -4.39 11.30
C THR A 103 -1.47 -5.44 10.74
N SER A 104 -1.55 -6.69 11.21
CA SER A 104 -0.69 -7.77 10.73
C SER A 104 -0.97 -8.13 9.27
N CYS A 105 -2.25 -8.15 8.88
CA CYS A 105 -2.66 -8.33 7.48
C CYS A 105 -2.04 -7.23 6.62
N SER A 106 -2.26 -5.96 7.00
CA SER A 106 -1.73 -4.80 6.28
C SER A 106 -0.22 -4.85 6.13
N LEU A 107 0.51 -5.19 7.20
CA LEU A 107 1.96 -5.34 7.21
C LEU A 107 2.47 -6.45 6.30
N SER A 108 1.69 -7.51 6.10
CA SER A 108 2.11 -8.65 5.26
C SER A 108 1.72 -8.50 3.79
N THR A 109 0.66 -7.75 3.46
CA THR A 109 0.07 -7.76 2.10
C THR A 109 0.17 -6.43 1.36
N MET A 110 0.33 -5.29 2.04
CA MET A 110 0.21 -3.96 1.41
C MET A 110 1.58 -3.40 1.01
N THR A 111 1.98 -3.71 -0.22
CA THR A 111 3.29 -3.37 -0.78
C THR A 111 3.27 -2.03 -1.52
N ASN A 112 4.41 -1.34 -1.58
CA ASN A 112 4.61 -0.20 -2.48
C ASN A 112 5.07 -0.67 -3.88
N SER A 113 4.17 -1.35 -4.58
CA SER A 113 4.48 -2.04 -5.85
C SER A 113 4.88 -1.09 -6.98
N LEU A 114 4.16 0.02 -7.19
CA LEU A 114 4.42 0.86 -8.37
C LEU A 114 5.67 1.72 -8.25
N ILE A 115 5.89 2.38 -7.10
CA ILE A 115 6.99 3.35 -6.94
C ILE A 115 8.35 2.63 -6.90
N ILE A 116 8.41 1.48 -6.24
CA ILE A 116 9.68 0.77 -5.96
C ILE A 116 9.75 -0.53 -6.76
N GLY A 117 8.63 -1.25 -6.87
CA GLY A 117 8.60 -2.53 -7.57
C GLY A 117 8.84 -2.41 -9.07
N VAL A 118 8.31 -1.39 -9.76
CA VAL A 118 8.55 -1.21 -11.21
C VAL A 118 10.04 -1.05 -11.53
N PRO A 119 10.76 -0.01 -11.04
CA PRO A 119 12.17 0.17 -11.40
C PRO A 119 13.05 -0.99 -10.93
N LEU A 120 12.70 -1.59 -9.78
CA LEU A 120 13.43 -2.75 -9.26
C LEU A 120 13.27 -3.97 -10.17
N LEU A 121 12.03 -4.38 -10.48
CA LEU A 121 11.79 -5.59 -11.25
C LEU A 121 12.09 -5.39 -12.74
N GLU A 122 12.03 -4.17 -13.25
CA GLU A 122 12.57 -3.83 -14.57
C GLU A 122 14.07 -4.10 -14.63
N ALA A 123 14.83 -3.70 -13.61
CA ALA A 123 16.27 -3.93 -13.56
C ALA A 123 16.65 -5.42 -13.41
N MET A 124 15.79 -6.23 -12.77
CA MET A 124 16.06 -7.65 -12.49
C MET A 124 15.54 -8.60 -13.58
N TYR A 125 14.32 -8.37 -14.05
CA TYR A 125 13.58 -9.29 -14.94
C TYR A 125 13.04 -8.60 -16.20
N GLY A 126 13.37 -7.32 -16.42
CA GLY A 126 12.92 -6.56 -17.59
C GLY A 126 11.40 -6.38 -17.63
N LYS A 127 10.85 -6.40 -18.85
CA LYS A 127 9.43 -6.12 -19.11
C LYS A 127 8.48 -7.07 -18.40
N ILE A 128 8.83 -8.35 -18.27
CA ILE A 128 8.01 -9.34 -17.57
C ILE A 128 7.82 -8.95 -16.10
N GLY A 129 8.87 -8.44 -15.47
CA GLY A 129 8.82 -7.92 -14.10
C GLY A 129 7.86 -6.74 -13.96
N VAL A 130 7.95 -5.77 -14.88
CA VAL A 130 7.07 -4.60 -14.91
C VAL A 130 5.60 -5.02 -15.07
N ASP A 131 5.30 -5.86 -16.06
CA ASP A 131 3.94 -6.29 -16.35
C ASP A 131 3.29 -6.96 -15.13
N LEU A 132 3.99 -7.88 -14.45
CA LEU A 132 3.46 -8.58 -13.28
C LEU A 132 3.24 -7.65 -12.07
N VAL A 133 4.17 -6.72 -11.83
CA VAL A 133 4.05 -5.74 -10.73
C VAL A 133 2.86 -4.83 -10.94
N VAL A 134 2.68 -4.37 -12.17
CA VAL A 134 1.54 -3.51 -12.54
C VAL A 134 0.24 -4.30 -12.39
N GLN A 135 0.17 -5.54 -12.89
CA GLN A 135 -1.01 -6.42 -12.74
C GLN A 135 -1.41 -6.61 -11.27
N SER A 136 -0.45 -6.92 -10.38
CA SER A 136 -0.76 -7.08 -8.95
C SER A 136 -1.14 -5.75 -8.29
N SER A 137 -0.56 -4.62 -8.71
CA SER A 137 -0.91 -3.30 -8.17
C SER A 137 -2.35 -2.89 -8.48
N VAL A 138 -2.88 -3.29 -9.65
CA VAL A 138 -4.27 -3.06 -10.06
C VAL A 138 -5.20 -3.84 -9.14
N LEU A 139 -4.92 -5.13 -8.94
CA LEU A 139 -5.71 -5.98 -8.05
C LEU A 139 -5.65 -5.47 -6.61
N GLN A 140 -4.47 -5.03 -6.15
CA GLN A 140 -4.31 -4.41 -4.85
C GLN A 140 -5.19 -3.16 -4.68
N SER A 141 -5.21 -2.30 -5.69
CA SER A 141 -5.94 -1.04 -5.66
C SER A 141 -7.46 -1.20 -5.77
N ILE A 142 -7.94 -2.13 -6.59
CA ILE A 142 -9.37 -2.33 -6.84
C ILE A 142 -9.99 -3.29 -5.82
N LEU A 143 -9.39 -4.47 -5.62
CA LEU A 143 -9.99 -5.51 -4.77
C LEU A 143 -9.59 -5.33 -3.31
N TRP A 144 -8.28 -5.28 -3.05
CA TRP A 144 -7.79 -5.41 -1.67
C TRP A 144 -7.94 -4.14 -0.85
N PHE A 145 -7.78 -2.96 -1.43
CA PHE A 145 -8.16 -1.72 -0.75
C PHE A 145 -9.67 -1.63 -0.49
N THR A 146 -10.52 -2.14 -1.38
CA THR A 146 -11.96 -2.19 -1.12
C THR A 146 -12.28 -3.10 0.06
N ILE A 147 -11.67 -4.29 0.12
CA ILE A 147 -11.81 -5.23 1.25
C ILE A 147 -11.28 -4.59 2.54
N LEU A 148 -10.10 -3.97 2.51
CA LEU A 148 -9.52 -3.30 3.67
C LEU A 148 -10.42 -2.16 4.18
N LEU A 149 -10.87 -1.26 3.29
CA LEU A 149 -11.78 -0.17 3.65
C LEU A 149 -13.11 -0.68 4.20
N PHE A 150 -13.64 -1.78 3.65
CA PHE A 150 -14.84 -2.41 4.16
C PHE A 150 -14.64 -2.94 5.58
N VAL A 151 -13.56 -3.67 5.83
CA VAL A 151 -13.18 -4.17 7.16
C VAL A 151 -13.02 -3.01 8.16
N LEU A 152 -12.40 -1.91 7.73
CA LEU A 152 -12.21 -0.72 8.55
C LEU A 152 -13.52 0.03 8.85
N GLU A 153 -14.43 0.13 7.88
CA GLU A 153 -15.74 0.76 8.08
C GLU A 153 -16.66 -0.09 8.96
N VAL A 154 -16.59 -1.43 8.84
CA VAL A 154 -17.24 -2.38 9.76
C VAL A 154 -16.71 -2.17 11.18
N ARG A 155 -15.38 -2.03 11.36
CA ARG A 155 -14.79 -1.71 12.67
C ARG A 155 -15.35 -0.42 13.24
N ARG A 156 -15.31 0.66 12.46
CA ARG A 156 -15.77 1.99 12.88
C ARG A 156 -17.26 2.01 13.21
N SER A 157 -18.06 1.20 12.53
CA SER A 157 -19.50 1.11 12.76
C SER A 157 -19.86 0.17 13.93
N GLY A 158 -19.02 -0.81 14.23
CA GLY A 158 -19.19 -1.73 15.36
C GLY A 158 -18.55 -1.25 16.66
N GLY A 159 -17.59 -0.34 16.58
CA GLY A 159 -16.99 0.35 17.73
C GLY A 159 -17.42 1.81 17.74
N SER A 160 -18.47 2.13 18.50
CA SER A 160 -18.69 3.50 18.96
C SER A 160 -17.55 3.87 19.90
N ALA A 161 -16.44 4.36 19.34
CA ALA A 161 -15.45 5.11 20.10
C ALA A 161 -15.58 6.56 19.69
N GLU A 162 -16.21 7.31 20.59
CA GLU A 162 -16.28 8.75 20.64
C GLU A 162 -14.96 9.41 20.23
N VAL A 163 -15.02 10.32 19.25
CA VAL A 163 -14.22 11.54 19.31
C VAL A 163 -15.22 12.63 19.64
N VAL A 164 -15.55 12.75 20.94
CA VAL A 164 -16.12 13.99 21.46
C VAL A 164 -14.98 15.00 21.41
N ASP A 165 -15.11 15.95 20.50
CA ASP A 165 -14.30 17.16 20.48
C ASP A 165 -14.62 17.92 21.78
N SER A 166 -13.68 17.99 22.72
CA SER A 166 -13.88 18.53 24.07
C SER A 166 -13.91 20.06 24.11
N HIS A 167 -14.48 20.70 23.09
CA HIS A 167 -14.63 22.15 23.03
C HIS A 167 -15.95 22.53 22.37
N THR A 168 -17.07 22.32 23.06
CA THR A 168 -18.27 23.20 23.09
C THR A 168 -19.39 22.51 23.84
N LEU A 169 -19.48 22.72 25.16
CA LEU A 169 -20.71 22.49 25.91
C LEU A 169 -21.34 23.85 26.19
N PRO A 170 -22.58 24.12 25.73
CA PRO A 170 -23.42 25.14 26.32
C PRO A 170 -23.88 24.64 27.69
N GLU A 171 -23.63 25.43 28.74
CA GLU A 171 -24.22 25.27 30.07
C GLU A 171 -25.73 25.52 29.98
N ASP A 172 -26.53 24.47 29.75
CA ASP A 172 -27.92 24.36 30.22
C ASP A 172 -28.58 23.10 29.64
N ARG A 173 -28.41 21.94 30.30
CA ARG A 173 -29.38 20.83 30.23
C ARG A 173 -29.48 20.12 31.58
N THR A 174 -30.69 20.09 32.12
CA THR A 174 -31.09 19.48 33.39
C THR A 174 -31.04 17.96 33.34
N LEU A 175 -30.71 17.34 34.48
CA LEU A 175 -30.45 15.90 34.68
C LEU A 175 -31.62 14.95 34.35
N GLU A 176 -32.84 15.46 34.12
CA GLU A 176 -34.02 14.63 33.81
C GLU A 176 -34.15 14.28 32.30
N ASP A 177 -33.37 14.91 31.41
CA ASP A 177 -33.34 14.55 29.98
C ASP A 177 -32.40 13.38 29.65
N LEU A 178 -31.65 12.87 30.65
CA LEU A 178 -30.62 11.84 30.45
C LEU A 178 -31.16 10.41 30.53
N GLU A 179 -32.33 10.18 31.12
CA GLU A 179 -32.89 8.83 31.29
C GLU A 179 -33.79 8.37 30.13
N ALA A 180 -34.11 9.25 29.16
CA ALA A 180 -35.04 8.94 28.07
C ALA A 180 -34.38 8.56 26.72
N ASN A 181 -33.04 8.54 26.62
CA ASN A 181 -32.35 8.22 25.36
C ASN A 181 -31.34 7.06 25.41
N GLU A 182 -31.26 6.31 26.51
CA GLU A 182 -30.43 5.09 26.62
C GLU A 182 -31.09 3.83 26.02
N VAL A 183 -31.85 3.98 24.95
CA VAL A 183 -32.22 2.84 24.07
C VAL A 183 -31.90 3.22 22.62
N SER A 184 -30.65 3.58 22.34
CA SER A 184 -30.14 3.52 20.97
C SER A 184 -29.47 2.18 20.75
N ALA A 185 -30.30 1.22 20.32
CA ALA A 185 -29.89 -0.07 19.83
C ALA A 185 -28.67 0.08 18.89
N SER A 186 -27.60 -0.67 19.17
CA SER A 186 -26.50 -0.89 18.23
C SER A 186 -26.99 -1.61 16.98
N SER A 187 -27.76 -0.90 16.14
CA SER A 187 -28.16 -1.41 14.84
C SER A 187 -26.90 -1.42 13.98
N ARG A 188 -26.31 -2.61 13.84
CA ARG A 188 -25.27 -2.86 12.83
C ARG A 188 -25.84 -2.31 11.52
N LEU A 189 -25.20 -1.27 10.98
CA LEU A 189 -25.61 -0.66 9.72
C LEU A 189 -25.82 -1.78 8.69
N PRO A 190 -26.90 -1.74 7.88
CA PRO A 190 -27.12 -2.75 6.87
C PRO A 190 -25.91 -2.82 5.94
N PHE A 191 -25.52 -4.03 5.53
CA PHE A 191 -24.35 -4.28 4.66
C PHE A 191 -24.29 -3.32 3.47
N TRP A 192 -25.44 -3.03 2.86
CA TRP A 192 -25.57 -2.10 1.75
C TRP A 192 -25.15 -0.66 2.08
N SER A 193 -25.46 -0.16 3.29
CA SER A 193 -25.05 1.16 3.75
C SER A 193 -23.55 1.24 3.97
N LEU A 194 -22.96 0.18 4.56
CA LEU A 194 -21.50 0.06 4.73
C LEU A 194 -20.80 0.03 3.36
N MET A 195 -21.27 -0.83 2.44
CA MET A 195 -20.74 -0.89 1.09
C MET A 195 -20.87 0.44 0.35
N LYS A 196 -22.00 1.15 0.50
CA LYS A 196 -22.19 2.48 -0.09
C LYS A 196 -21.14 3.48 0.43
N LYS A 197 -20.86 3.50 1.74
CA LYS A 197 -19.81 4.35 2.32
C LYS A 197 -18.43 4.00 1.77
N VAL A 198 -18.11 2.70 1.68
CA VAL A 198 -16.83 2.22 1.14
C VAL A 198 -16.66 2.65 -0.32
N TRP A 199 -17.67 2.45 -1.16
CA TRP A 199 -17.63 2.87 -2.56
C TRP A 199 -17.48 4.39 -2.71
N ILE A 200 -18.14 5.19 -1.86
CA ILE A 200 -17.96 6.65 -1.87
C ILE A 200 -16.53 7.03 -1.47
N LYS A 201 -15.96 6.41 -0.43
CA LYS A 201 -14.57 6.66 -0.03
C LYS A 201 -13.58 6.25 -1.12
N LEU A 202 -13.81 5.11 -1.76
CA LEU A 202 -12.98 4.64 -2.87
C LEU A 202 -13.09 5.58 -4.09
N ALA A 203 -14.30 6.01 -4.46
CA ALA A 203 -14.53 6.95 -5.56
C ALA A 203 -13.90 8.33 -5.30
N LYS A 204 -13.81 8.75 -4.03
CA LYS A 204 -13.12 9.99 -3.63
C LYS A 204 -11.60 9.85 -3.57
N ASN A 205 -11.06 8.62 -3.61
CA ASN A 205 -9.62 8.39 -3.54
C ASN A 205 -8.98 8.62 -4.93
N PRO A 206 -8.05 9.59 -5.06
CA PRO A 206 -7.40 9.90 -6.33
C PRO A 206 -6.75 8.74 -7.04
N ASN A 207 -6.05 7.90 -6.27
CA ASN A 207 -5.34 6.77 -6.83
C ASN A 207 -6.31 5.66 -7.30
N SER A 208 -7.42 5.50 -6.59
CA SER A 208 -8.43 4.48 -6.93
C SER A 208 -9.16 4.83 -8.21
N TYR A 209 -9.65 6.06 -8.38
CA TYR A 209 -10.32 6.41 -9.64
C TYR A 209 -9.34 6.44 -10.82
N ALA A 210 -8.07 6.81 -10.61
CA ALA A 210 -7.09 6.78 -11.68
C ALA A 210 -6.81 5.34 -12.14
N CYS A 211 -6.69 4.40 -11.20
CA CYS A 211 -6.57 2.98 -11.51
C CYS A 211 -7.81 2.45 -12.24
N THR A 212 -9.03 2.81 -11.83
CA THR A 212 -10.25 2.34 -12.52
C THR A 212 -10.39 2.95 -13.91
N LEU A 213 -10.05 4.22 -14.10
CA LEU A 213 -10.03 4.88 -15.41
C LEU A 213 -8.97 4.26 -16.32
N GLY A 214 -7.78 3.97 -15.81
CA GLY A 214 -6.70 3.34 -16.58
C GLY A 214 -7.06 1.92 -17.01
N VAL A 215 -7.65 1.13 -16.12
CA VAL A 215 -8.17 -0.21 -16.47
C VAL A 215 -9.31 -0.12 -17.47
N ALA A 216 -10.27 0.80 -17.28
CA ALA A 216 -11.37 0.99 -18.24
C ALA A 216 -10.83 1.37 -19.62
N TRP A 217 -9.84 2.26 -19.69
CA TRP A 217 -9.14 2.60 -20.92
C TRP A 217 -8.44 1.38 -21.52
N ALA A 218 -7.69 0.61 -20.74
CA ALA A 218 -7.00 -0.59 -21.18
C ALA A 218 -7.96 -1.63 -21.81
N PHE A 219 -9.15 -1.82 -21.24
CA PHE A 219 -10.18 -2.69 -21.83
C PHE A 219 -10.67 -2.16 -23.19
N VAL A 220 -10.95 -0.87 -23.29
CA VAL A 220 -11.40 -0.24 -24.54
C VAL A 220 -10.30 -0.30 -25.60
N ALA A 221 -9.08 0.06 -25.23
CA ALA A 221 -7.91 0.04 -26.09
C ALA A 221 -7.63 -1.37 -26.63
N ALA A 222 -7.61 -2.39 -25.77
CA ALA A 222 -7.36 -3.76 -26.19
C ALA A 222 -8.52 -4.35 -27.03
N ARG A 223 -9.78 -3.98 -26.72
CA ARG A 223 -10.96 -4.49 -27.46
C ARG A 223 -11.09 -3.91 -28.87
N TRP A 224 -10.73 -2.64 -29.05
CA TRP A 224 -10.83 -1.93 -30.33
C TRP A 224 -9.47 -1.67 -31.01
N GLN A 225 -8.38 -2.18 -30.44
CA GLN A 225 -7.00 -1.94 -30.92
C GLN A 225 -6.73 -0.44 -31.08
N LEU A 226 -7.17 0.36 -30.11
CA LEU A 226 -6.99 1.80 -30.12
C LEU A 226 -5.69 2.18 -29.42
N GLU A 227 -4.88 2.98 -30.10
CA GLU A 227 -3.75 3.66 -29.47
C GLU A 227 -4.22 4.93 -28.75
N MET A 228 -3.60 5.25 -27.62
CA MET A 228 -3.91 6.47 -26.89
C MET A 228 -3.54 7.70 -27.72
N PRO A 229 -4.45 8.68 -27.90
CA PRO A 229 -4.12 9.89 -28.65
C PRO A 229 -2.89 10.56 -28.05
N SER A 230 -1.90 10.87 -28.91
CA SER A 230 -0.59 11.39 -28.47
C SER A 230 -0.66 12.64 -27.59
N ILE A 231 -1.70 13.47 -27.75
CA ILE A 231 -1.94 14.64 -26.88
C ILE A 231 -2.23 14.19 -25.45
N MET A 232 -3.10 13.20 -25.27
CA MET A 232 -3.47 12.68 -23.95
C MET A 232 -2.30 11.90 -23.34
N GLU A 233 -1.66 11.03 -24.12
CA GLU A 233 -0.47 10.27 -23.69
C GLU A 233 0.65 11.18 -23.21
N LYS A 234 1.07 12.16 -24.03
CA LYS A 234 2.15 13.08 -23.63
C LYS A 234 1.77 13.95 -22.43
N SER A 235 0.50 14.33 -22.30
CA SER A 235 0.01 15.11 -21.15
C SER A 235 0.11 14.30 -19.84
N VAL A 236 -0.35 13.04 -19.88
CA VAL A 236 -0.23 12.11 -18.75
C VAL A 236 1.24 11.85 -18.43
N LEU A 237 2.05 11.56 -19.46
CA LEU A 237 3.45 11.17 -19.33
C LEU A 237 4.31 12.25 -18.65
N ILE A 238 4.09 13.53 -18.95
CA ILE A 238 4.84 14.64 -18.31
C ILE A 238 4.65 14.59 -16.79
N MET A 239 3.42 14.39 -16.34
CA MET A 239 3.12 14.36 -14.91
C MET A 239 3.46 13.01 -14.25
N SER A 240 3.23 11.91 -14.97
CA SER A 240 3.59 10.54 -14.54
C SER A 240 5.09 10.41 -14.29
N LYS A 241 5.95 10.95 -15.18
CA LYS A 241 7.40 10.93 -15.01
C LYS A 241 7.89 11.60 -13.73
N ALA A 242 7.15 12.59 -13.21
CA ALA A 242 7.46 13.18 -11.91
C ALA A 242 7.04 12.28 -10.73
N GLY A 243 6.06 11.39 -10.93
CA GLY A 243 5.39 10.60 -9.90
C GLY A 243 6.33 9.79 -9.01
N THR A 244 7.26 9.02 -9.57
CA THR A 244 8.18 8.22 -8.75
C THR A 244 9.08 9.09 -7.86
N GLY A 245 9.66 10.15 -8.44
CA GLY A 245 10.57 11.05 -7.73
C GLY A 245 9.87 11.88 -6.66
N THR A 246 8.72 12.48 -7.01
CA THR A 246 7.93 13.29 -6.06
C THR A 246 7.33 12.44 -4.95
N ALA A 247 6.94 11.19 -5.23
CA ALA A 247 6.45 10.27 -4.21
C ALA A 247 7.56 9.83 -3.25
N MET A 248 8.76 9.52 -3.75
CA MET A 248 9.92 9.21 -2.89
C MET A 248 10.36 10.43 -2.08
N PHE A 249 10.33 11.63 -2.66
CA PHE A 249 10.59 12.88 -1.95
C PHE A 249 9.55 13.15 -0.85
N SER A 250 8.25 12.99 -1.16
CA SER A 250 7.15 13.07 -0.20
C SER A 250 7.27 12.04 0.92
N MET A 251 7.71 10.81 0.60
CA MET A 251 8.03 9.78 1.59
C MET A 251 9.17 10.20 2.52
N GLY A 252 10.22 10.83 1.99
CA GLY A 252 11.33 11.38 2.76
C GLY A 252 10.88 12.49 3.72
N MET A 253 10.04 13.41 3.23
CA MET A 253 9.42 14.44 4.08
C MET A 253 8.56 13.82 5.19
N PHE A 254 7.72 12.84 4.85
CA PHE A 254 6.91 12.11 5.81
C PHE A 254 7.77 11.46 6.91
N MET A 255 8.91 10.85 6.53
CA MET A 255 9.86 10.26 7.45
C MET A 255 10.49 11.31 8.38
N ALA A 256 10.83 12.50 7.87
CA ALA A 256 11.42 13.57 8.67
C ALA A 256 10.43 14.25 9.64
N GLN A 257 9.13 14.17 9.35
CA GLN A 257 8.08 14.70 10.22
C GLN A 257 7.77 13.81 11.42
N GLN A 258 8.13 12.53 11.38
CA GLN A 258 7.95 11.66 12.54
C GLN A 258 8.95 12.04 13.64
N GLU A 259 8.46 12.17 14.88
CA GLU A 259 9.31 12.54 16.02
C GLU A 259 10.34 11.45 16.36
N LYS A 260 10.01 10.20 16.06
CA LYS A 260 10.86 9.02 16.26
C LYS A 260 10.81 8.14 15.02
N LEU A 261 11.98 7.69 14.57
CA LEU A 261 12.07 6.68 13.49
C LEU A 261 11.52 5.32 13.93
N ILE A 262 11.58 5.03 15.24
CA ILE A 262 11.02 3.84 15.88
C ILE A 262 10.07 4.32 16.98
N ALA A 263 8.77 4.37 16.68
CA ALA A 263 7.77 4.86 17.62
C ALA A 263 7.27 3.74 18.57
N CYS A 264 7.09 2.53 18.05
CA CYS A 264 6.44 1.42 18.76
C CYS A 264 7.39 0.50 19.57
N GLY A 265 8.69 0.84 19.67
CA GLY A 265 9.71 0.04 20.35
C GLY A 265 10.24 -1.16 19.55
N THR A 266 11.37 -1.72 19.99
CA THR A 266 12.16 -2.71 19.22
C THR A 266 11.39 -4.01 18.95
N ARG A 267 10.61 -4.50 19.91
CA ARG A 267 9.89 -5.78 19.78
C ARG A 267 8.80 -5.72 18.71
N LEU A 268 8.01 -4.65 18.69
CA LEU A 268 6.94 -4.47 17.70
C LEU A 268 7.51 -4.14 16.32
N THR A 269 8.62 -3.41 16.26
CA THR A 269 9.36 -3.17 15.02
C THR A 269 9.86 -4.49 14.41
N LEU A 270 10.50 -5.34 15.22
CA LEU A 270 10.98 -6.65 14.78
C LEU A 270 9.82 -7.53 14.27
N LEU A 271 8.70 -7.55 15.01
CA LEU A 271 7.49 -8.26 14.57
C LEU A 271 7.00 -7.73 13.22
N GLY A 272 6.92 -6.41 13.04
CA GLY A 272 6.50 -5.80 11.78
C GLY A 272 7.43 -6.17 10.61
N MET A 273 8.74 -6.18 10.83
CA MET A 273 9.72 -6.58 9.81
C MET A 273 9.61 -8.06 9.45
N VAL A 274 9.43 -8.94 10.44
CA VAL A 274 9.20 -10.36 10.19
C VAL A 274 7.91 -10.58 9.41
N LEU A 275 6.82 -9.91 9.78
CA LEU A 275 5.56 -10.00 9.04
C LEU A 275 5.71 -9.49 7.60
N ARG A 276 6.46 -8.40 7.40
CA ARG A 276 6.63 -7.75 6.11
C ARG A 276 7.54 -8.50 5.15
N PHE A 277 8.73 -8.87 5.62
CA PHE A 277 9.81 -9.41 4.80
C PHE A 277 9.96 -10.92 4.89
N ILE A 278 9.25 -11.60 5.81
CA ILE A 278 9.29 -13.06 5.91
C ILE A 278 7.89 -13.64 5.70
N ALA A 279 6.91 -13.25 6.52
CA ALA A 279 5.58 -13.86 6.46
C ALA A 279 4.86 -13.56 5.14
N GLY A 280 4.88 -12.30 4.67
CA GLY A 280 4.32 -11.91 3.37
C GLY A 280 4.92 -12.70 2.19
N PRO A 281 6.26 -12.68 1.99
CA PRO A 281 6.93 -13.45 0.95
C PRO A 281 6.72 -14.97 1.06
N THR A 282 6.69 -15.51 2.27
CA THR A 282 6.45 -16.94 2.49
C THR A 282 5.02 -17.32 2.10
N ALA A 283 4.02 -16.53 2.50
CA ALA A 283 2.64 -16.74 2.08
C ALA A 283 2.51 -16.64 0.55
N MET A 284 3.22 -15.70 -0.08
CA MET A 284 3.28 -15.60 -1.54
C MET A 284 3.93 -16.82 -2.19
N ALA A 285 5.04 -17.31 -1.65
CA ALA A 285 5.70 -18.52 -2.16
C ALA A 285 4.75 -19.73 -2.10
N ILE A 286 4.09 -19.95 -0.95
CA ILE A 286 3.13 -21.05 -0.76
C ILE A 286 1.95 -20.90 -1.74
N GLY A 287 1.34 -19.71 -1.79
CA GLY A 287 0.21 -19.43 -2.68
C GLY A 287 0.59 -19.64 -4.14
N ALA A 288 1.74 -19.12 -4.57
CA ALA A 288 2.21 -19.23 -5.93
C ALA A 288 2.56 -20.68 -6.34
N ILE A 289 3.26 -21.43 -5.48
CA ILE A 289 3.59 -22.84 -5.73
C ILE A 289 2.30 -23.68 -5.78
N SER A 290 1.31 -23.39 -4.92
CA SER A 290 0.06 -24.15 -4.87
C SER A 290 -0.77 -24.06 -6.15
N VAL A 291 -0.70 -22.94 -6.87
CA VAL A 291 -1.34 -22.75 -8.18
C VAL A 291 -0.46 -23.19 -9.36
N GLY A 292 0.75 -23.70 -9.07
CA GLY A 292 1.66 -24.25 -10.08
C GLY A 292 2.59 -23.25 -10.76
N LEU A 293 2.80 -22.05 -10.19
CA LEU A 293 3.78 -21.10 -10.70
C LEU A 293 5.21 -21.64 -10.57
N ARG A 294 6.02 -21.45 -11.61
CA ARG A 294 7.42 -21.87 -11.68
C ARG A 294 8.26 -20.83 -12.40
N GLY A 295 9.58 -20.94 -12.26
CA GLY A 295 10.55 -20.07 -12.94
C GLY A 295 10.45 -18.62 -12.51
N ASP A 296 10.71 -17.70 -13.44
CA ASP A 296 10.85 -16.27 -13.13
C ASP A 296 9.57 -15.64 -12.60
N VAL A 297 8.38 -16.10 -13.04
CA VAL A 297 7.11 -15.58 -12.52
C VAL A 297 6.94 -15.86 -11.02
N LEU A 298 7.39 -17.04 -10.55
CA LEU A 298 7.41 -17.37 -9.13
C LEU A 298 8.40 -16.49 -8.35
N ARG A 299 9.61 -16.28 -8.91
CA ARG A 299 10.63 -15.45 -8.27
C ARG A 299 10.18 -13.99 -8.16
N ILE A 300 9.62 -13.44 -9.24
CA ILE A 300 9.02 -12.12 -9.31
C ILE A 300 7.91 -11.96 -8.27
N ALA A 301 7.00 -12.94 -8.16
CA ALA A 301 5.95 -12.96 -7.15
C ALA A 301 6.49 -12.82 -5.72
N ILE A 302 7.51 -13.62 -5.36
CA ILE A 302 8.09 -13.61 -4.02
C ILE A 302 8.81 -12.27 -3.74
N ILE A 303 9.60 -11.77 -4.69
CA ILE A 303 10.34 -10.50 -4.54
C ILE A 303 9.37 -9.32 -4.42
N GLN A 304 8.30 -9.33 -5.22
CA GLN A 304 7.27 -8.29 -5.14
C GLN A 304 6.58 -8.29 -3.77
N ALA A 305 6.27 -9.47 -3.23
CA ALA A 305 5.74 -9.61 -1.88
C ALA A 305 6.75 -9.15 -0.81
N ALA A 306 8.05 -9.09 -1.10
CA ALA A 306 9.10 -8.61 -0.20
C ALA A 306 9.44 -7.12 -0.35
N LEU A 307 8.68 -6.35 -1.15
CA LEU A 307 8.87 -4.91 -1.28
C LEU A 307 8.72 -4.18 0.08
N PRO A 308 8.94 -2.87 0.20
CA PRO A 308 8.59 -2.14 1.41
C PRO A 308 7.07 -1.85 1.49
N GLN A 309 6.62 -1.41 2.66
CA GLN A 309 5.21 -1.12 2.96
C GLN A 309 4.72 0.15 2.22
N ALA A 310 3.46 0.17 1.79
CA ALA A 310 2.82 1.37 1.24
C ALA A 310 2.45 2.39 2.33
N ILE A 311 2.68 3.68 2.07
CA ILE A 311 2.32 4.80 2.98
C ILE A 311 0.79 4.84 3.23
N ALA A 312 -0.02 4.44 2.25
CA ALA A 312 -1.47 4.41 2.37
C ALA A 312 -1.96 3.60 3.58
N SER A 313 -1.28 2.51 3.94
CA SER A 313 -1.59 1.72 5.13
C SER A 313 -1.47 2.52 6.43
N PHE A 314 -0.45 3.37 6.53
CA PHE A 314 -0.28 4.28 7.67
C PHE A 314 -1.38 5.35 7.69
N ILE A 315 -1.71 5.93 6.53
CA ILE A 315 -2.76 6.97 6.43
C ILE A 315 -4.10 6.41 6.91
N PHE A 316 -4.47 5.20 6.48
CA PHE A 316 -5.69 4.54 6.97
C PHE A 316 -5.60 4.20 8.45
N ALA A 317 -4.46 3.74 8.95
CA ALA A 317 -4.27 3.50 10.38
C ALA A 317 -4.45 4.75 11.24
N LYS A 318 -3.99 5.91 10.75
CA LYS A 318 -4.19 7.20 11.40
C LYS A 318 -5.66 7.66 11.32
N GLU A 319 -6.30 7.54 10.15
CA GLU A 319 -7.69 7.93 9.93
C GLU A 319 -8.68 7.11 10.78
N TYR A 320 -8.44 5.81 10.94
CA TYR A 320 -9.29 4.89 11.69
C TYR A 320 -8.77 4.60 13.11
N GLY A 321 -7.76 5.32 13.58
CA GLY A 321 -7.25 5.25 14.95
C GLY A 321 -6.80 3.86 15.41
N PHE A 322 -5.88 3.22 14.70
CA PHE A 322 -5.28 1.94 15.16
C PHE A 322 -3.83 1.78 14.75
N HIS A 323 -2.96 1.42 15.71
CA HIS A 323 -1.56 1.03 15.49
C HIS A 323 -0.76 1.88 14.47
N ALA A 324 -1.04 3.19 14.40
CA ALA A 324 -0.40 4.09 13.43
C ALA A 324 1.13 4.15 13.62
N GLU A 325 1.60 4.08 14.87
CA GLU A 325 3.03 4.04 15.20
C GLU A 325 3.75 2.79 14.69
N VAL A 326 3.07 1.64 14.68
CA VAL A 326 3.63 0.38 14.17
C VAL A 326 3.77 0.46 12.65
N LEU A 327 2.73 0.97 11.98
CA LEU A 327 2.72 1.09 10.53
C LEU A 327 3.66 2.20 10.03
N SER A 328 3.80 3.32 10.74
CA SER A 328 4.80 4.35 10.38
C SER A 328 6.22 3.81 10.51
N THR A 329 6.51 3.11 11.61
CA THR A 329 7.82 2.47 11.82
C THR A 329 8.08 1.40 10.75
N ALA A 330 7.07 0.62 10.37
CA ALA A 330 7.19 -0.37 9.31
C ALA A 330 7.47 0.24 7.94
N VAL A 331 6.83 1.37 7.62
CA VAL A 331 7.10 2.13 6.39
C VAL A 331 8.52 2.68 6.42
N ILE A 332 8.93 3.38 7.48
CA ILE A 332 10.24 4.04 7.58
C ILE A 332 11.39 3.03 7.59
N PHE A 333 11.37 2.11 8.57
CA PHE A 333 12.45 1.16 8.74
C PHE A 333 12.44 0.12 7.61
N GLY A 334 11.26 -0.26 7.13
CA GLY A 334 11.12 -1.14 5.97
C GLY A 334 11.73 -0.53 4.72
N MET A 335 11.57 0.78 4.49
CA MET A 335 12.25 1.45 3.38
C MET A 335 13.77 1.36 3.50
N MET A 336 14.34 1.67 4.67
CA MET A 336 15.79 1.65 4.88
C MET A 336 16.41 0.26 4.67
N VAL A 337 15.70 -0.79 5.08
CA VAL A 337 16.19 -2.18 5.03
C VAL A 337 15.79 -2.90 3.74
N SER A 338 14.87 -2.35 2.95
CA SER A 338 14.31 -3.06 1.78
C SER A 338 15.34 -3.38 0.71
N LEU A 339 16.23 -2.45 0.33
CA LEU A 339 17.20 -2.69 -0.73
C LEU A 339 18.12 -3.89 -0.46
N PRO A 340 18.84 -3.99 0.68
CA PRO A 340 19.67 -5.16 0.96
C PRO A 340 18.85 -6.45 1.09
N VAL A 341 17.64 -6.39 1.66
CA VAL A 341 16.75 -7.56 1.76
C VAL A 341 16.32 -8.04 0.38
N LEU A 342 15.95 -7.14 -0.52
CA LEU A 342 15.51 -7.48 -1.88
C LEU A 342 16.66 -8.06 -2.72
N ILE A 343 17.87 -7.53 -2.58
CA ILE A 343 19.08 -8.10 -3.21
C ILE A 343 19.36 -9.51 -2.66
N ALA A 344 19.21 -9.71 -1.35
CA ALA A 344 19.37 -11.02 -0.74
C ALA A 344 18.31 -12.02 -1.26
N TYR A 345 17.04 -11.59 -1.35
CA TYR A 345 15.98 -12.40 -1.96
C TYR A 345 16.30 -12.76 -3.41
N TYR A 346 16.81 -11.81 -4.19
CA TYR A 346 17.20 -12.07 -5.57
C TYR A 346 18.27 -13.15 -5.66
N ALA A 347 19.34 -13.00 -4.86
CA ALA A 347 20.45 -13.95 -4.83
C ALA A 347 20.03 -15.36 -4.40
N VAL A 348 19.18 -15.46 -3.38
CA VAL A 348 18.69 -16.76 -2.89
C VAL A 348 17.76 -17.41 -3.91
N LEU A 349 16.84 -16.65 -4.51
CA LEU A 349 15.87 -17.19 -5.46
C LEU A 349 16.47 -17.57 -6.81
N GLU A 350 17.61 -17.00 -7.21
CA GLU A 350 18.35 -17.46 -8.38
C GLU A 350 19.14 -18.75 -8.16
N LEU A 351 19.44 -19.10 -6.90
CA LEU A 351 20.09 -20.35 -6.53
C LEU A 351 19.10 -21.52 -6.46
N LEU A 352 17.82 -21.22 -6.27
CA LEU A 352 16.68 -22.14 -6.27
C LEU A 352 16.08 -22.27 -7.67
#